data_AF-A0A1J5NEQ2-F1
#
_entry.id   AF-A0A1J5NEQ2-F1
#
_cell.length_a   1.000
_cell.length_b   1.000
_cell.length_c   1.000
_cell.angle_alpha   90.00
_cell.angle_beta   90.00
_cell.angle_gamma   90.00
#
_symmetry.space_group_name_H-M   'P 1'
#
loop_
_entity.id
_entity.type
_entity.pdbx_description
1 polymer ?
#
loop_
_entity_poly.entity_id
_entity_poly.type
_entity_poly.pdbx_seq_one_letter_code
_entity_poly.pdbx_strand_id
1 'polypeptide(L)' 'MHGIYYVILPVFAALLVLLTIAALYMGVFKAHRESASMGKKAISGIASGVLSCLVWFFMYSHHYLGW' A
#
# COMPACT_ATOMS: atom_id res chain seq x y z
N MET A 1 26.09 3.43 13.77
CA MET A 1 25.29 3.58 12.53
C MET A 1 23.97 2.77 12.54
N HIS A 2 23.57 2.10 13.63
CA HIS A 2 22.31 1.34 13.68
C HIS A 2 21.05 2.21 13.84
N GLY A 3 21.14 3.37 14.50
CA GLY A 3 20.00 4.24 14.81
C GLY A 3 19.20 4.72 13.59
N ILE A 4 19.89 5.08 12.51
CA ILE A 4 19.26 5.62 11.28
C ILE A 4 18.42 4.55 10.58
N TYR A 5 18.86 3.28 10.59
CA TYR A 5 18.13 2.18 9.96
C TYR A 5 16.76 1.93 10.62
N TYR A 6 16.64 2.12 11.94
CA TYR A 6 15.36 1.97 12.65
C TYR A 6 14.30 2.99 12.22
N VAL A 7 14.71 4.13 11.64
CA VAL A 7 13.79 5.16 11.16
C VAL A 7 13.57 5.01 9.65
N ILE A 8 14.63 4.78 8.87
CA ILE A 8 14.55 4.72 7.42
C ILE A 8 13.73 3.49 6.96
N LEU A 9 13.94 2.32 7.56
CA LEU A 9 13.24 1.10 7.16
C LEU A 9 11.71 1.19 7.26
N PRO A 10 11.10 1.60 8.39
CA PRO A 10 9.65 1.73 8.47
C PRO A 10 9.11 2.85 7.59
N VAL A 11 9.86 3.94 7.38
CA VAL A 11 9.47 5.00 6.44
C VAL A 11 9.41 4.47 5.01
N PHE A 12 10.42 3.73 4.57
CA PHE A 12 10.42 3.09 3.26
C PHE A 12 9.28 2.08 3.10
N ALA A 13 9.01 1.26 4.12
CA ALA A 13 7.89 0.33 4.11
C ALA A 13 6.55 1.05 3.99
N ALA A 14 6.34 2.15 4.73
CA ALA A 14 5.14 2.96 4.63
C ALA A 14 5.00 3.59 3.23
N LEU A 15 6.08 4.12 2.66
CA LEU A 15 6.10 4.67 1.30
C LEU A 15 5.75 3.61 0.25
N LEU A 16 6.29 2.39 0.37
CA LEU A 16 5.98 1.27 -0.53
C LEU A 16 4.50 0.88 -0.48
N VAL A 17 3.94 0.82 0.73
CA VAL A 17 2.50 0.56 0.93
C VAL A 17 1.67 1.66 0.26
N LEU A 18 1.97 2.93 0.51
CA LEU A 18 1.25 4.07 -0.07
C LEU A 18 1.37 4.11 -1.60
N LEU A 19 2.56 3.85 -2.15
CA LEU A 19 2.80 3.80 -3.59
C LEU A 19 1.95 2.71 -4.25
N THR A 20 1.88 1.53 -3.63
CA THR A 20 1.10 0.39 -4.13
C THR A 20 -0.40 0.68 -4.06
N ILE A 21 -0.87 1.34 -2.99
CA ILE A 21 -2.26 1.81 -2.88
C ILE A 21 -2.59 2.75 -4.04
N ALA A 22 -1.74 3.74 -4.28
CA ALA A 22 -1.91 4.70 -5.37
C ALA A 22 -1.92 4.01 -6.75
N ALA A 23 -1.01 3.06 -6.98
CA ALA A 23 -0.94 2.28 -8.21
C ALA A 23 -2.22 1.43 -8.44
N LEU A 24 -2.73 0.75 -7.42
CA LEU A 24 -3.96 -0.02 -7.50
C LEU A 24 -5.19 0.87 -7.73
N TYR A 25 -5.29 1.96 -6.96
CA TYR A 25 -6.40 2.91 -7.03
C TYR A 25 -6.52 3.56 -8.42
N MET A 26 -5.40 4.01 -8.98
CA MET A 26 -5.36 4.67 -10.28
C MET A 26 -5.30 3.69 -11.46
N GLY A 27 -4.52 2.62 -11.34
CA GLY A 27 -4.26 1.68 -12.44
C GLY A 27 -5.35 0.62 -12.59
N VAL A 28 -5.63 -0.12 -11.51
CA VAL A 28 -6.56 -1.26 -11.53
C VAL A 28 -8.00 -0.76 -11.46
N PHE A 29 -8.33 0.01 -10.41
CA PHE A 29 -9.70 0.46 -10.18
C PHE A 29 -10.08 1.70 -11.01
N LYS A 30 -9.08 2.45 -11.50
CA LYS A 30 -9.26 3.68 -12.28
C LYS A 30 -10.20 4.68 -11.62
N ALA A 31 -10.20 4.69 -10.28
CA ALA A 31 -11.15 5.45 -9.47
C ALA A 31 -10.86 6.96 -9.46
N HIS A 32 -9.72 7.38 -9.99
CA HIS A 32 -9.42 8.79 -10.26
C HIS A 32 -10.38 9.43 -11.28
N ARG A 33 -11.00 8.66 -12.18
CA ARG A 33 -11.87 9.20 -13.24
C ARG A 33 -13.01 10.06 -12.67
N GLU A 34 -13.27 11.20 -13.29
CA GLU A 34 -14.35 12.13 -12.87
C GLU A 34 -15.75 11.50 -12.95
N SER A 35 -15.94 10.55 -13.86
CA SER A 35 -17.19 9.79 -14.02
C SER A 35 -17.46 8.78 -12.89
N ALA A 36 -16.49 8.48 -12.03
CA ALA A 36 -16.67 7.52 -10.94
C ALA A 36 -17.44 8.15 -9.76
N SER A 37 -18.51 7.48 -9.31
CA SER A 37 -19.28 7.91 -8.15
C SER A 37 -18.43 7.91 -6.86
N MET A 38 -18.77 8.80 -5.92
CA MET A 38 -18.05 8.95 -4.66
C MET A 38 -17.97 7.63 -3.86
N GLY A 39 -19.03 6.80 -3.90
CA GLY A 39 -19.01 5.48 -3.29
C GLY A 39 -18.01 4.52 -3.95
N LYS A 40 -17.90 4.52 -5.28
CA LYS A 40 -16.88 3.71 -5.99
C LYS A 40 -15.46 4.17 -5.66
N LYS A 41 -15.24 5.48 -5.49
CA LYS A 41 -13.96 6.04 -5.03
C LYS A 41 -13.61 5.56 -3.62
N ALA A 42 -14.56 5.62 -2.69
CA ALA A 42 -14.34 5.13 -1.33
C ALA A 42 -14.01 3.63 -1.28
N ILE A 43 -14.83 2.79 -1.96
CA ILE A 43 -14.65 1.34 -1.95
C ILE A 43 -13.33 0.93 -2.62
N SER A 44 -12.99 1.54 -3.75
CA SER A 44 -11.70 1.27 -4.42
C SER A 44 -10.50 1.75 -3.60
N GLY A 45 -10.61 2.85 -2.87
CA GLY A 45 -9.60 3.31 -1.92
C GLY A 45 -9.37 2.29 -0.81
N ILE A 46 -10.44 1.82 -0.18
CA ILE A 46 -10.39 0.78 0.87
C ILE A 46 -9.80 -0.52 0.30
N ALA A 47 -10.29 -0.98 -0.85
CA ALA A 47 -9.80 -2.21 -1.48
C ALA A 47 -8.31 -2.12 -1.85
N SER A 48 -7.86 -0.99 -2.38
CA SER A 48 -6.45 -0.75 -2.70
C SER A 48 -5.58 -0.72 -1.43
N GLY A 49 -6.08 -0.09 -0.36
CA GLY A 49 -5.49 -0.10 0.97
C GLY A 49 -5.27 -1.52 1.50
N VAL A 50 -6.35 -2.29 1.57
CA VAL A 50 -6.34 -3.67 2.09
C VAL A 50 -5.42 -4.55 1.27
N LEU A 51 -5.51 -4.52 -0.06
CA LEU A 51 -4.67 -5.34 -0.94
C LEU A 51 -3.19 -4.99 -0.81
N SER A 52 -2.84 -3.69 -0.76
CA SER A 52 -1.46 -3.26 -0.56
C SER A 52 -0.91 -3.76 0.78
N CYS A 53 -1.65 -3.55 1.88
CA CYS A 53 -1.25 -4.02 3.20
C CYS A 53 -1.09 -5.54 3.24
N LEU A 54 -1.99 -6.31 2.62
CA LEU A 54 -1.91 -7.76 2.57
C LEU A 54 -0.67 -8.24 1.81
N VAL A 55 -0.43 -7.72 0.60
CA VAL A 55 0.73 -8.11 -0.22
C VAL A 55 2.03 -7.82 0.53
N TRP A 56 2.16 -6.61 1.08
CA TRP A 56 3.36 -6.24 1.82
C TRP A 56 3.47 -6.98 3.15
N PHE A 57 2.36 -7.31 3.83
CA PHE A 57 2.38 -8.18 5.00
C PHE A 57 2.95 -9.55 4.66
N PHE A 58 2.51 -10.21 3.58
CA PHE A 58 3.07 -11.52 3.19
C PHE A 58 4.53 -11.42 2.73
N MET A 59 4.86 -10.42 1.90
CA MET A 59 6.22 -10.26 1.38
C MET A 59 7.24 -9.88 2.48
N TYR A 60 6.90 -8.96 3.39
CA TYR A 60 7.80 -8.55 4.47
C TYR A 60 7.72 -9.46 5.70
N SER A 61 6.60 -10.15 5.96
CA SER A 61 6.57 -11.18 6.99
C SER A 61 7.56 -12.30 6.67
N HIS A 62 7.67 -12.74 5.42
CA HIS A 62 8.69 -13.72 5.05
C HIS A 62 10.13 -13.20 5.24
N HIS A 63 10.35 -11.89 5.07
CA HIS A 63 11.69 -11.30 5.21
C HIS A 63 12.11 -11.04 6.67
N TYR A 64 11.16 -10.78 7.58
CA TYR A 64 11.45 -10.46 8.99
C TYR A 64 11.04 -11.55 10.00
N LEU A 65 10.06 -12.41 9.68
CA LEU A 65 9.53 -13.42 10.60
C LEU A 65 10.03 -14.85 10.33
N GLY A 66 10.85 -15.08 9.30
CA GLY A 66 11.60 -16.33 9.10
C GLY A 66 10.75 -17.59 9.28
N TRP A 67 9.75 -17.77 8.41
CA TRP A 67 9.16 -19.09 8.19
C TRP A 67 9.99 -19.85 7.16
#